data_AF-A0ABD0ZCK9-F1
#
_entry.id   AF-A0ABD0ZCK9-F1
#
_cell.length_a   1.000
_cell.length_b   1.000
_cell.length_c   1.000
_cell.angle_alpha   90.00
_cell.angle_beta   90.00
_cell.angle_gamma   90.00
#
_symmetry.space_group_name_H-M   'P 1'
#
loop_
_entity.id
_entity.type
_entity.pdbx_description
1 polymer ?
#
loop_
_entity_poly.entity_id
_entity_poly.type
_entity_poly.pdbx_seq_one_letter_code
_entity_poly.pdbx_strand_id
1 'polypeptide(L)'
;MASSSSSSLPRTWKYRVFTSFHGPDVRKTFLTHLRKQFSYNGITMFDNQEIERSKIIAHALTQAIRESRISIVVLSKNYASSSWCLDELVEIFKCKEEIGQIVMTIFYEVDPSNVRKQTGEFGSIFEKTCLSKTKEERQKWSKALEDVANIAGEHFLNWGSESKMIEEISRDVSNKLNTTISWDFEDMVGIEAHLQKMRSLLHFDYEDGAMCWIIPETSRRSYLLFE
;
A
#
# COMPACT_ATOMS: atom_id res chain seq x y z
N MET A 1 -14.81 19.60 37.63
CA MET A 1 -15.14 18.96 36.34
C MET A 1 -13.82 18.54 35.72
N ALA A 2 -13.48 17.24 35.77
CA ALA A 2 -12.28 16.71 35.17
C ALA A 2 -12.65 16.16 33.78
N SER A 3 -12.02 16.73 32.75
CA SER A 3 -12.16 16.33 31.36
C SER A 3 -11.52 14.96 31.14
N SER A 4 -12.34 13.98 30.77
CA SER A 4 -11.92 12.64 30.38
C SER A 4 -11.22 12.70 29.03
N SER A 5 -9.88 12.66 29.02
CA SER A 5 -9.10 12.42 27.81
C SER A 5 -9.25 10.96 27.40
N SER A 6 -9.96 10.70 26.30
CA SER A 6 -10.04 9.38 25.68
C SER A 6 -8.69 9.02 25.06
N SER A 7 -7.88 8.24 25.74
CA SER A 7 -6.68 7.63 25.17
C SER A 7 -7.12 6.55 24.16
N SER A 8 -6.95 6.81 22.87
CA SER A 8 -7.08 5.78 21.83
C SER A 8 -5.96 4.75 22.02
N LEU A 9 -6.32 3.47 22.17
CA LEU A 9 -5.35 2.37 22.22
C LEU A 9 -4.41 2.44 21.00
N PRO A 10 -3.09 2.14 21.16
CA PRO A 10 -2.18 2.09 20.03
C PRO A 10 -2.70 1.08 19.01
N ARG A 11 -2.98 1.56 17.79
CA ARG A 11 -3.58 0.72 16.75
C ARG A 11 -2.53 -0.25 16.20
N THR A 12 -2.67 -1.52 16.54
CA THR A 12 -1.83 -2.60 16.02
C THR A 12 -2.31 -3.00 14.62
N TRP A 13 -1.64 -2.49 13.59
CA TRP A 13 -1.87 -2.93 12.22
C TRP A 13 -1.25 -4.32 12.02
N LYS A 14 -2.07 -5.32 11.66
CA LYS A 14 -1.58 -6.69 11.41
C LYS A 14 -0.79 -6.77 10.11
N TYR A 15 -1.18 -5.97 9.11
CA TYR A 15 -0.54 -5.91 7.81
C TYR A 15 -0.07 -4.49 7.50
N ARG A 16 1.07 -4.35 6.84
CA ARG A 16 1.55 -3.03 6.41
C ARG A 16 0.78 -2.56 5.16
N VAL A 17 0.50 -3.49 4.25
CA VAL A 17 -0.14 -3.18 2.95
C VAL A 17 -1.24 -4.19 2.60
N PHE A 18 -2.42 -3.69 2.21
CA PHE A 18 -3.45 -4.41 1.46
C PHE A 18 -3.38 -4.01 -0.02
N THR A 19 -3.64 -4.95 -0.93
CA THR A 19 -3.76 -4.67 -2.37
C THR A 19 -5.14 -5.08 -2.88
N SER A 20 -5.86 -4.15 -3.50
CA SER A 20 -7.09 -4.45 -4.24
C SER A 20 -6.80 -4.40 -5.74
N PHE A 21 -7.16 -5.47 -6.45
CA PHE A 21 -6.79 -5.65 -7.86
C PHE A 21 -7.69 -6.67 -8.57
N HIS A 22 -7.77 -6.55 -9.89
CA HIS A 22 -8.36 -7.59 -10.74
C HIS A 22 -7.37 -8.73 -10.94
N GLY A 23 -7.68 -9.90 -10.35
CA GLY A 23 -6.79 -11.07 -10.38
C GLY A 23 -6.28 -11.43 -11.78
N PRO A 24 -7.17 -11.69 -12.77
CA PRO A 24 -6.76 -12.06 -14.12
C PRO A 24 -5.84 -11.05 -14.82
N ASP A 25 -5.97 -9.75 -14.52
CA ASP A 25 -5.20 -8.71 -15.24
C ASP A 25 -3.75 -8.62 -14.73
N VAL A 26 -3.54 -8.71 -13.42
CA VAL A 26 -2.25 -8.32 -12.82
C VAL A 26 -1.63 -9.35 -11.89
N ARG A 27 -2.34 -10.41 -11.48
CA ARG A 27 -1.88 -11.35 -10.42
C ARG A 27 -0.57 -12.03 -10.76
N LYS A 28 -0.41 -12.49 -12.01
CA LYS A 28 0.76 -13.27 -12.47
C LYS A 28 1.92 -12.40 -12.94
N THR A 29 1.68 -11.12 -13.20
CA THR A 29 2.65 -10.17 -13.76
C THR A 29 3.01 -9.14 -12.69
N PHE A 30 2.42 -7.94 -12.77
CA PHE A 30 2.70 -6.78 -11.93
C PHE A 30 2.68 -7.10 -10.43
N LEU A 31 1.66 -7.83 -9.93
CA LEU A 31 1.54 -8.12 -8.49
C LEU A 31 2.64 -9.06 -7.99
N THR A 32 3.10 -10.02 -8.79
CA THR A 32 4.20 -10.92 -8.40
C THR A 32 5.49 -10.12 -8.21
N HIS A 33 5.78 -9.18 -9.11
CA HIS A 33 6.96 -8.33 -9.03
C HIS A 33 6.85 -7.34 -7.86
N LEU A 34 5.69 -6.72 -7.66
CA LEU A 34 5.45 -5.81 -6.54
C LEU A 34 5.66 -6.51 -5.19
N ARG A 35 5.11 -7.73 -5.04
CA ARG A 35 5.31 -8.56 -3.84
C ARG A 35 6.78 -8.87 -3.59
N LYS A 36 7.51 -9.25 -4.63
CA LYS A 36 8.95 -9.53 -4.54
C LYS A 36 9.71 -8.29 -4.06
N GLN A 37 9.41 -7.12 -4.62
CA GLN A 37 10.03 -5.86 -4.20
C GLN A 37 9.69 -5.48 -2.75
N PHE A 38 8.43 -5.65 -2.35
CA PHE A 38 8.02 -5.43 -0.96
C PHE A 38 8.73 -6.38 0.00
N SER A 39 8.89 -7.66 -0.36
CA SER A 39 9.63 -8.62 0.43
C SER A 39 11.10 -8.22 0.60
N TYR A 40 11.76 -7.72 -0.46
CA TYR A 40 13.13 -7.21 -0.36
C TYR A 40 13.24 -6.00 0.57
N ASN A 41 12.21 -5.17 0.63
CA ASN A 41 12.16 -3.97 1.46
C ASN A 41 11.57 -4.20 2.87
N GLY A 42 11.32 -5.46 3.27
CA GLY A 42 10.76 -5.78 4.59
C GLY A 42 9.32 -5.26 4.79
N ILE A 43 8.56 -5.14 3.72
CA ILE A 43 7.16 -4.68 3.75
C ILE A 43 6.24 -5.90 3.70
N THR A 44 5.52 -6.16 4.79
CA THR A 44 4.53 -7.24 4.85
C THR A 44 3.24 -6.84 4.12
N MET A 45 2.94 -7.53 3.03
CA MET A 45 1.71 -7.39 2.25
C MET A 45 0.73 -8.53 2.57
N PHE A 46 -0.58 -8.23 2.66
CA PHE A 46 -1.60 -9.26 2.78
C PHE A 46 -1.62 -10.16 1.54
N ASP A 47 -1.60 -11.48 1.75
CA ASP A 47 -1.62 -12.44 0.66
C ASP A 47 -3.04 -12.82 0.24
N ASN A 48 -3.43 -12.33 -0.95
CA ASN A 48 -4.71 -12.64 -1.60
C ASN A 48 -4.56 -13.61 -2.81
N GLN A 49 -3.46 -14.37 -2.93
CA GLN A 49 -3.15 -15.12 -4.17
C GLN A 49 -3.93 -16.42 -4.39
N GLU A 50 -4.53 -17.04 -3.36
CA GLU A 50 -5.10 -18.39 -3.48
C GLU A 50 -6.57 -18.52 -3.06
N ILE A 51 -7.24 -17.40 -2.80
CA ILE A 51 -8.53 -17.48 -2.13
C ILE A 51 -9.68 -17.62 -3.14
N GLU A 52 -10.26 -18.82 -3.28
CA GLU A 52 -11.54 -19.05 -3.96
C GLU A 52 -12.67 -18.31 -3.24
N ARG A 53 -13.08 -17.16 -3.79
CA ARG A 53 -13.95 -16.17 -3.15
C ARG A 53 -15.33 -16.72 -2.72
N SER A 54 -15.40 -17.27 -1.50
CA SER A 54 -16.63 -17.66 -0.81
C SER A 54 -17.16 -16.56 0.14
N LYS A 55 -18.38 -16.70 0.68
CA LYS A 55 -18.94 -15.73 1.65
C LYS A 55 -18.10 -15.58 2.92
N ILE A 56 -17.47 -16.64 3.40
CA ILE A 56 -16.60 -16.61 4.59
C ILE A 56 -15.35 -15.75 4.31
N ILE A 57 -14.89 -15.77 3.07
CA ILE A 57 -13.71 -15.02 2.62
C ILE A 57 -14.02 -13.52 2.51
N ALA A 58 -15.25 -13.13 2.21
CA ALA A 58 -15.66 -11.72 2.22
C ALA A 58 -15.35 -11.06 3.56
N HIS A 59 -15.66 -11.75 4.67
CA HIS A 59 -15.36 -11.26 6.00
C HIS A 59 -13.86 -11.15 6.25
N ALA A 60 -13.09 -12.16 5.87
CA ALA A 60 -11.63 -12.16 6.02
C ALA A 60 -10.96 -11.02 5.22
N LEU A 61 -11.45 -10.74 4.01
CA LEU A 61 -10.95 -9.64 3.17
C LEU A 61 -11.30 -8.28 3.78
N THR A 62 -12.53 -8.08 4.25
CA THR A 62 -12.94 -6.85 4.94
C THR A 62 -12.09 -6.62 6.21
N GLN A 63 -11.81 -7.68 6.95
CA GLN A 63 -10.93 -7.61 8.12
C GLN A 63 -9.49 -7.27 7.71
N ALA A 64 -8.95 -7.90 6.67
CA ALA A 64 -7.62 -7.61 6.16
C ALA A 64 -7.49 -6.15 5.68
N ILE A 65 -8.53 -5.59 5.05
CA ILE A 65 -8.59 -4.17 4.69
C ILE A 65 -8.50 -3.32 5.95
N ARG A 66 -9.36 -3.56 6.96
CA ARG A 66 -9.35 -2.80 8.22
C ARG A 66 -8.06 -2.92 9.02
N GLU A 67 -7.40 -4.08 8.97
CA GLU A 67 -6.17 -4.37 9.70
C GLU A 67 -4.89 -3.97 8.93
N SER A 68 -5.05 -3.36 7.75
CA SER A 68 -3.94 -2.87 6.93
C SER A 68 -3.73 -1.38 7.10
N ARG A 69 -2.47 -0.95 7.13
CA ARG A 69 -2.13 0.47 7.29
C ARG A 69 -2.26 1.27 5.99
N ILE A 70 -1.85 0.66 4.88
CA ILE A 70 -1.92 1.23 3.53
C ILE A 70 -2.75 0.30 2.66
N SER A 71 -3.68 0.87 1.88
CA SER A 71 -4.38 0.17 0.81
C SER A 71 -3.90 0.68 -0.54
N ILE A 72 -3.39 -0.22 -1.38
CA ILE A 72 -3.01 0.07 -2.76
C ILE A 72 -4.11 -0.45 -3.68
N VAL A 73 -4.71 0.43 -4.46
CA VAL A 73 -5.74 0.08 -5.46
C VAL A 73 -5.12 0.07 -6.84
N VAL A 74 -5.03 -1.12 -7.44
CA VAL A 74 -4.51 -1.33 -8.80
C VAL A 74 -5.68 -1.35 -9.77
N LEU A 75 -5.98 -0.19 -10.34
CA LEU A 75 -7.05 0.00 -11.33
C LEU A 75 -6.56 -0.49 -12.68
N SER A 76 -7.10 -1.60 -13.14
CA SER A 76 -6.88 -2.16 -14.46
C SER A 76 -8.13 -2.06 -15.32
N LYS A 77 -7.98 -2.36 -16.61
CA LYS A 77 -9.07 -2.36 -17.60
C LYS A 77 -10.32 -3.13 -17.14
N ASN A 78 -10.15 -4.32 -16.55
CA ASN A 78 -11.27 -5.17 -16.14
C ASN A 78 -11.57 -5.08 -14.63
N TYR A 79 -11.02 -4.11 -13.90
CA TYR A 79 -11.27 -3.96 -12.46
C TYR A 79 -12.76 -3.91 -12.12
N ALA A 80 -13.52 -3.11 -12.88
CA ALA A 80 -14.96 -2.97 -12.71
C ALA A 80 -15.79 -4.20 -13.15
N SER A 81 -15.16 -5.25 -13.70
CA SER A 81 -15.87 -6.50 -14.02
C SER A 81 -16.15 -7.36 -12.78
N SER A 82 -15.45 -7.11 -11.68
CA SER A 82 -15.54 -7.90 -10.46
C SER A 82 -16.26 -7.13 -9.36
N SER A 83 -17.45 -7.58 -8.97
CA SER A 83 -18.17 -7.00 -7.83
C SER A 83 -17.32 -7.02 -6.56
N TRP A 84 -16.50 -8.05 -6.39
CA TRP A 84 -15.55 -8.15 -5.28
C TRP A 84 -14.54 -6.99 -5.25
N CYS A 85 -13.94 -6.63 -6.39
CA CYS A 85 -13.02 -5.49 -6.46
C CYS A 85 -13.73 -4.17 -6.14
N LEU A 86 -15.01 -4.05 -6.50
CA LEU A 86 -15.83 -2.86 -6.21
C LEU A 86 -16.24 -2.80 -4.74
N ASP A 87 -16.58 -3.94 -4.13
CA ASP A 87 -16.92 -4.04 -2.71
C ASP A 87 -15.68 -3.80 -1.83
N GLU A 88 -14.52 -4.35 -2.20
CA GLU A 88 -13.22 -4.04 -1.59
C GLU A 88 -12.93 -2.53 -1.65
N LEU A 89 -13.16 -1.89 -2.80
CA LEU A 89 -12.92 -0.46 -2.98
C LEU A 89 -13.82 0.39 -2.08
N VAL A 90 -15.12 0.06 -1.99
CA VAL A 90 -16.05 0.73 -1.07
C VAL A 90 -15.56 0.60 0.37
N GLU A 91 -15.09 -0.58 0.76
CA GLU A 91 -14.62 -0.81 2.12
C GLU A 91 -13.32 -0.07 2.44
N ILE A 92 -12.40 0.03 1.47
CA ILE A 92 -11.18 0.84 1.58
C ILE A 92 -11.54 2.31 1.84
N PHE A 93 -12.53 2.86 1.14
CA PHE A 93 -12.93 4.26 1.34
C PHE A 93 -13.62 4.49 2.69
N LYS A 94 -14.41 3.54 3.18
CA LYS A 94 -14.89 3.60 4.57
C LYS A 94 -13.71 3.61 5.55
N CYS A 95 -12.70 2.76 5.35
CA CYS A 95 -11.53 2.74 6.23
C CYS A 95 -10.71 4.04 6.14
N LYS A 96 -10.61 4.65 4.96
CA LYS A 96 -9.99 5.95 4.78
C LYS A 96 -10.68 7.02 5.63
N GLU A 97 -12.01 7.04 5.64
CA GLU A 97 -12.82 8.01 6.38
C GLU A 97 -12.88 7.72 7.89
N GLU A 98 -13.17 6.48 8.28
CA GLU A 98 -13.38 6.07 9.67
C GLU A 98 -12.07 6.01 10.47
N ILE A 99 -11.00 5.52 9.83
CA ILE A 99 -9.79 5.11 10.52
C ILE A 99 -8.51 5.76 9.97
N GLY A 100 -8.63 6.68 9.01
CA GLY A 100 -7.50 7.42 8.45
C GLY A 100 -6.55 6.54 7.63
N GLN A 101 -7.03 5.42 7.09
CA GLN A 101 -6.21 4.53 6.28
C GLN A 101 -5.63 5.27 5.06
N ILE A 102 -4.34 5.06 4.81
CA ILE A 102 -3.66 5.65 3.64
C ILE A 102 -4.08 4.87 2.40
N VAL A 103 -4.52 5.58 1.36
CA VAL A 103 -4.90 4.98 0.08
C VAL A 103 -3.95 5.48 -1.00
N MET A 104 -3.35 4.54 -1.72
CA MET A 104 -2.51 4.79 -2.91
C MET A 104 -3.18 4.19 -4.13
N THR A 105 -3.04 4.86 -5.27
CA THR A 105 -3.70 4.47 -6.52
C THR A 105 -2.68 4.20 -7.60
N ILE A 106 -2.94 3.15 -8.39
CA ILE A 106 -2.13 2.78 -9.54
C ILE A 106 -3.09 2.58 -10.71
N PHE A 107 -2.91 3.36 -11.77
CA PHE A 107 -3.65 3.24 -13.01
C PHE A 107 -2.83 2.37 -13.98
N TYR A 108 -3.14 1.08 -14.01
CA TYR A 108 -2.44 0.07 -14.80
C TYR A 108 -3.15 -0.12 -16.14
N GLU A 109 -2.55 0.43 -17.21
CA GLU A 109 -3.09 0.39 -18.58
C GLU A 109 -4.54 0.88 -18.71
N VAL A 110 -4.93 1.83 -17.85
CA VAL A 110 -6.25 2.46 -17.86
C VAL A 110 -6.11 3.97 -17.75
N ASP A 111 -7.01 4.71 -18.41
CA ASP A 111 -7.11 6.16 -18.28
C ASP A 111 -7.87 6.51 -16.98
N PRO A 112 -7.28 7.30 -16.06
CA PRO A 112 -7.96 7.79 -14.86
C PRO A 112 -9.32 8.45 -15.15
N SER A 113 -9.47 9.14 -16.28
CA SER A 113 -10.72 9.79 -16.69
C SER A 113 -11.83 8.78 -16.97
N ASN A 114 -11.49 7.65 -17.58
CA ASN A 114 -12.44 6.57 -17.85
C ASN A 114 -12.88 5.91 -16.54
N VAL A 115 -11.97 5.76 -15.57
CA VAL A 115 -12.33 5.27 -14.22
C VAL A 115 -13.23 6.28 -13.51
N ARG A 116 -12.85 7.56 -13.48
CA ARG A 116 -13.56 8.62 -12.75
C ARG A 116 -14.98 8.83 -13.23
N LYS A 117 -15.18 8.84 -14.54
CA LYS A 117 -16.48 9.09 -15.17
C LYS A 117 -17.24 7.80 -15.50
N GLN A 118 -16.62 6.64 -15.29
CA GLN A 118 -17.10 5.34 -15.76
C GLN A 118 -17.50 5.38 -17.24
N THR A 119 -16.56 5.80 -18.09
CA THR A 119 -16.75 5.95 -19.54
C THR A 119 -15.78 5.07 -20.34
N GLY A 120 -15.93 5.03 -21.66
CA GLY A 120 -15.16 4.18 -22.54
C GLY A 120 -15.37 2.69 -22.22
N GLU A 121 -14.36 1.88 -22.48
CA GLU A 121 -14.43 0.43 -22.28
C GLU A 121 -14.59 0.05 -20.80
N PHE A 122 -13.92 0.77 -19.89
CA PHE A 122 -14.09 0.60 -18.44
C PHE A 122 -15.55 0.83 -18.02
N GLY A 123 -16.18 1.88 -18.55
CA GLY A 123 -17.58 2.20 -18.32
C GLY A 123 -18.53 1.12 -18.82
N SER A 124 -18.32 0.61 -20.03
CA SER A 124 -19.13 -0.49 -20.58
C SER A 124 -19.02 -1.77 -19.75
N ILE A 125 -17.84 -2.07 -19.21
CA ILE A 125 -17.64 -3.19 -18.29
C ILE A 125 -18.38 -2.95 -16.97
N PHE A 126 -18.23 -1.77 -16.39
CA PHE A 126 -18.92 -1.38 -15.15
C PHE A 126 -20.45 -1.48 -15.30
N GLU A 127 -21.00 -1.00 -16.40
CA GLU A 127 -22.44 -1.06 -16.68
C GLU A 127 -22.95 -2.50 -16.72
N LYS A 128 -22.23 -3.41 -17.40
CA LYS A 128 -22.56 -4.84 -17.44
C LYS A 128 -22.56 -5.45 -16.04
N THR A 129 -21.57 -5.13 -15.21
CA THR A 129 -21.51 -5.62 -13.82
C THR A 129 -22.69 -5.11 -12.97
N CYS A 130 -23.22 -3.92 -13.28
CA CYS A 130 -24.31 -3.30 -12.54
C CYS A 130 -25.71 -3.76 -12.98
N LEU A 131 -25.86 -4.56 -14.05
CA LEU A 131 -27.18 -4.95 -14.59
C LEU A 131 -28.08 -5.65 -13.56
N SER A 132 -27.51 -6.44 -12.66
CA SER A 132 -28.23 -7.18 -11.62
C SER A 132 -28.18 -6.53 -10.24
N LYS A 133 -27.74 -5.27 -10.16
CA LYS A 133 -27.47 -4.58 -8.90
C LYS A 133 -28.51 -3.52 -8.60
N THR A 134 -28.73 -3.29 -7.31
CA THR A 134 -29.62 -2.21 -6.85
C THR A 134 -29.04 -0.85 -7.23
N LYS A 135 -29.92 0.16 -7.31
CA LYS A 135 -29.50 1.53 -7.61
C LYS A 135 -28.52 2.05 -6.56
N GLU A 136 -28.75 1.67 -5.30
CA GLU A 136 -27.95 2.04 -4.14
C GLU A 136 -26.55 1.41 -4.21
N GLU A 137 -26.42 0.13 -4.58
CA GLU A 137 -25.11 -0.51 -4.81
C GLU A 137 -24.35 0.17 -5.94
N ARG A 138 -25.01 0.42 -7.08
CA ARG A 138 -24.40 1.10 -8.23
C ARG A 138 -23.87 2.48 -7.86
N GLN A 139 -24.63 3.24 -7.07
CA GLN A 139 -24.22 4.57 -6.60
C GLN A 139 -22.99 4.50 -5.68
N LYS A 140 -22.96 3.54 -4.75
CA LYS A 140 -21.79 3.33 -3.87
C LYS A 140 -20.53 3.01 -4.66
N TRP A 141 -20.62 2.09 -5.63
CA TRP A 141 -19.49 1.73 -6.47
C TRP A 141 -19.03 2.88 -7.36
N SER A 142 -19.97 3.61 -7.99
CA SER A 142 -19.66 4.77 -8.84
C SER A 142 -18.95 5.86 -8.03
N LYS A 143 -19.43 6.14 -6.80
CA LYS A 143 -18.81 7.12 -5.92
C LYS A 143 -17.39 6.72 -5.52
N ALA A 144 -17.19 5.46 -5.12
CA ALA A 144 -15.87 4.96 -4.76
C ALA A 144 -14.87 4.98 -5.96
N LEU A 145 -15.35 4.70 -7.18
CA LEU A 145 -14.56 4.81 -8.41
C LEU A 145 -14.19 6.26 -8.77
N GLU A 146 -15.12 7.19 -8.56
CA GLU A 146 -14.86 8.62 -8.72
C GLU A 146 -13.79 9.09 -7.71
N ASP A 147 -13.98 8.75 -6.44
CA ASP A 147 -13.10 9.20 -5.36
C ASP A 147 -11.69 8.61 -5.48
N VAL A 148 -11.56 7.33 -5.83
CA VAL A 148 -10.24 6.72 -6.07
C VAL A 148 -9.54 7.35 -7.27
N ALA A 149 -10.28 7.71 -8.33
CA ALA A 149 -9.69 8.35 -9.50
C ALA A 149 -9.29 9.82 -9.25
N ASN A 150 -9.71 10.41 -8.13
CA ASN A 150 -9.29 11.75 -7.69
C ASN A 150 -8.00 11.72 -6.84
N ILE A 151 -7.58 10.56 -6.35
CA ILE A 151 -6.32 10.41 -5.62
C ILE A 151 -5.17 10.40 -6.63
N ALA A 152 -4.20 11.30 -6.44
CA ALA A 152 -2.95 11.28 -7.19
C ALA A 152 -2.21 9.95 -6.96
N GLY A 153 -1.76 9.34 -8.04
CA GLY A 153 -1.13 8.03 -8.01
C GLY A 153 -0.34 7.77 -9.27
N GLU A 154 0.20 6.56 -9.36
CA GLU A 154 1.08 6.17 -10.44
C GLU A 154 0.29 5.77 -11.69
N HIS A 155 0.68 6.31 -12.84
CA HIS A 155 0.10 5.94 -14.12
C HIS A 155 1.11 5.16 -14.94
N PHE A 156 0.79 3.89 -15.24
CA PHE A 156 1.70 2.97 -15.92
C PHE A 156 2.32 3.54 -17.20
N LEU A 157 1.54 4.29 -17.98
CA LEU A 157 1.99 4.88 -19.25
C LEU A 157 3.04 6.00 -19.08
N ASN A 158 3.19 6.56 -17.89
CA ASN A 158 4.20 7.57 -17.61
C ASN A 158 5.59 6.96 -17.34
N TRP A 159 5.67 5.64 -17.18
CA TRP A 159 6.90 4.96 -16.81
C TRP A 159 7.52 4.25 -18.01
N GLY A 160 8.84 4.41 -18.16
CA GLY A 160 9.61 3.71 -19.20
C GLY A 160 9.81 2.21 -18.93
N SER A 161 9.57 1.74 -17.70
CA SER A 161 9.56 0.32 -17.36
C SER A 161 8.71 0.05 -16.11
N GLU A 162 8.06 -1.12 -16.08
CA GLU A 162 7.27 -1.58 -14.92
C GLU A 162 8.14 -1.67 -13.65
N SER A 163 9.40 -2.11 -13.79
CA SER A 163 10.34 -2.24 -12.67
C SER A 163 10.59 -0.92 -11.93
N LYS A 164 10.80 0.17 -12.66
CA LYS A 164 11.03 1.50 -12.08
C LYS A 164 9.80 2.01 -11.35
N MET A 165 8.61 1.79 -11.91
CA MET A 165 7.35 2.11 -11.23
C MET A 165 7.21 1.33 -9.93
N ILE A 166 7.54 0.03 -9.93
CA ILE A 166 7.50 -0.81 -8.72
C ILE A 166 8.50 -0.34 -7.65
N GLU A 167 9.72 0.04 -8.06
CA GLU A 167 10.72 0.63 -7.17
C GLU A 167 10.19 1.92 -6.52
N GLU A 168 9.57 2.80 -7.32
CA GLU A 168 8.94 4.03 -6.83
C GLU A 168 7.83 3.74 -5.82
N ILE A 169 6.89 2.86 -6.17
CA ILE A 169 5.78 2.47 -5.30
C ILE A 169 6.32 1.93 -3.98
N SER A 170 7.36 1.07 -4.01
CA SER A 170 7.94 0.49 -2.81
C SER A 170 8.66 1.52 -1.93
N ARG A 171 9.32 2.50 -2.55
CA ARG A 171 9.92 3.64 -1.85
C ARG A 171 8.85 4.50 -1.19
N ASP A 172 7.78 4.82 -1.90
CA ASP A 172 6.67 5.62 -1.39
C ASP A 172 5.94 4.94 -0.23
N VAL A 173 5.68 3.64 -0.35
CA VAL A 173 5.11 2.83 0.73
C VAL A 173 6.04 2.86 1.95
N SER A 174 7.34 2.64 1.77
CA SER A 174 8.33 2.72 2.86
C SER A 174 8.31 4.07 3.55
N ASN A 175 8.33 5.15 2.77
CA ASN A 175 8.27 6.52 3.28
C ASN A 175 6.99 6.75 4.08
N LYS A 176 5.82 6.38 3.57
CA LYS A 176 4.54 6.55 4.30
C LYS A 176 4.47 5.72 5.58
N LEU A 177 5.07 4.53 5.59
CA LEU A 177 5.16 3.70 6.78
C LEU A 177 6.13 4.29 7.82
N ASN A 178 7.17 5.02 7.39
CA ASN A 178 8.19 5.64 8.25
C ASN A 178 7.82 7.07 8.68
N THR A 179 7.14 7.88 7.87
CA THR A 179 6.66 9.22 8.28
C THR A 179 5.60 9.14 9.36
N THR A 180 4.96 7.98 9.44
CA THR A 180 4.00 7.67 10.49
C THR A 180 4.72 6.88 11.60
N ILE A 181 5.90 7.34 12.04
CA ILE A 181 6.58 6.76 13.21
C ILE A 181 5.65 6.87 14.41
N SER A 182 5.61 5.76 15.15
CA SER A 182 4.70 5.50 16.24
C SER A 182 4.83 6.52 17.37
N TRP A 183 3.69 6.87 17.98
CA TRP A 183 3.64 7.53 19.29
C TRP A 183 4.19 6.62 20.40
N ASP A 184 4.49 5.35 20.10
CA ASP A 184 5.07 4.38 21.06
C ASP A 184 6.42 4.80 21.65
N PHE A 185 7.11 5.77 21.06
CA PHE A 185 8.38 6.29 21.55
C PHE A 185 8.27 7.69 22.18
N GLU A 186 7.08 8.29 22.22
CA GLU A 186 6.89 9.64 22.78
C GLU A 186 7.16 9.65 24.30
N ASP A 187 6.89 8.52 24.97
CA ASP A 187 7.21 8.31 26.39
C ASP A 187 8.62 7.71 26.63
N MET A 188 9.37 7.37 25.58
CA MET A 188 10.72 6.83 25.72
C MET A 188 11.77 7.95 25.78
N VAL A 189 12.08 8.37 27.01
CA VAL A 189 13.16 9.32 27.29
C VAL A 189 14.53 8.68 26.97
N GLY A 190 15.34 9.35 26.15
CA GLY A 190 16.74 8.98 25.91
C GLY A 190 17.02 8.15 24.65
N ILE A 191 16.01 7.84 23.82
CA ILE A 191 16.22 7.22 22.50
C ILE A 191 17.09 8.08 21.61
N GLU A 192 16.84 9.39 21.57
CA GLU A 192 17.66 10.32 20.78
C GLU A 192 19.14 10.21 21.18
N ALA A 193 19.45 10.15 22.49
CA ALA A 193 20.82 9.99 22.97
C ALA A 193 21.44 8.63 22.58
N HIS A 194 20.64 7.56 22.58
CA HIS A 194 21.09 6.24 22.10
C HIS A 194 21.30 6.21 20.59
N LEU A 195 20.42 6.84 19.81
CA LEU A 195 20.58 6.98 18.36
C LEU A 195 21.79 7.84 18.00
N GLN A 196 22.01 8.94 18.72
CA GLN A 196 23.21 9.77 18.57
C GLN A 196 24.47 8.99 18.91
N LYS A 197 24.45 8.20 20.00
CA LYS A 197 25.56 7.33 20.37
C LYS A 197 25.80 6.25 19.31
N MET A 198 24.76 5.57 18.84
CA MET A 198 24.87 4.61 17.73
C MET A 198 25.42 5.29 16.48
N ARG A 199 24.92 6.46 16.10
CA ARG A 199 25.42 7.22 14.95
C ARG A 199 26.88 7.63 15.11
N SER A 200 27.33 7.95 16.32
CA SER A 200 28.74 8.25 16.61
C SER A 200 29.65 7.02 16.55
N LEU A 201 29.11 5.83 16.87
CA LEU A 201 29.80 4.54 16.78
C LEU A 201 29.82 4.00 15.34
N LEU A 202 28.83 4.39 14.53
CA LEU A 202 28.75 4.09 13.11
C LEU A 202 29.56 5.13 12.33
N HIS A 203 30.85 4.87 12.14
CA HIS A 203 31.68 5.64 11.21
C HIS A 203 31.33 5.23 9.78
N PHE A 204 30.65 6.11 9.04
CA PHE A 204 30.43 5.94 7.60
C PHE A 204 31.54 6.68 6.85
N ASP A 205 32.66 6.00 6.63
CA ASP A 205 33.68 6.50 5.71
C ASP A 205 33.28 6.16 4.29
N TYR A 206 33.03 7.20 3.49
CA TYR A 206 32.85 7.09 2.05
C TYR A 206 34.24 7.25 1.41
N GLU A 207 34.97 6.15 1.23
CA GLU A 207 36.14 6.10 0.36
C GLU A 207 35.83 5.19 -0.84
N ASP A 208 36.05 5.72 -2.04
CA ASP A 208 36.08 5.00 -3.32
C ASP A 208 34.97 3.94 -3.54
N GLY A 209 33.71 4.35 -3.38
CA GLY A 209 32.56 3.59 -3.90
C GLY A 209 32.17 2.33 -3.11
N ALA A 210 32.76 2.09 -1.94
CA ALA A 210 32.35 1.01 -1.03
C ALA A 210 31.96 1.58 0.35
N MET A 211 30.78 1.19 0.85
CA MET A 211 30.34 1.53 2.21
C MET A 211 31.05 0.61 3.20
N CYS A 212 32.04 1.11 3.93
CA CYS A 212 32.79 0.32 4.90
C CYS A 212 32.21 0.48 6.32
N TRP A 213 32.01 -0.63 7.05
CA TRP A 213 31.66 -0.59 8.46
C TRP A 213 32.94 -0.67 9.30
N ILE A 214 33.21 0.35 10.11
CA ILE A 214 34.33 0.35 11.06
C ILE A 214 33.77 0.13 12.46
N ILE A 215 34.06 -1.03 13.07
CA ILE A 215 33.74 -1.31 14.47
C ILE A 215 34.88 -0.73 15.33
N PRO A 216 34.64 0.29 16.18
CA PRO A 216 35.72 1.02 16.86
C PRO A 216 36.59 0.18 17.79
N GLU A 217 36.09 -0.93 18.32
CA GLU A 217 36.79 -1.75 19.33
C GLU A 217 37.67 -2.87 18.77
N THR A 218 37.69 -3.08 17.45
CA THR A 218 38.63 -4.03 16.85
C THR A 218 39.30 -3.39 15.64
N SER A 219 40.62 -3.31 15.66
CA SER A 219 41.45 -2.90 14.53
C SER A 219 41.46 -3.98 13.43
N ARG A 220 40.27 -4.36 12.96
CA ARG A 220 40.06 -5.25 11.81
C ARG A 220 39.06 -4.58 10.88
N ARG A 221 39.58 -4.01 9.80
CA ARG A 221 38.79 -3.63 8.64
C ARG A 221 38.30 -4.91 7.96
N SER A 222 36.99 -5.13 7.97
CA SER A 222 36.35 -6.20 7.21
C SER A 222 35.74 -5.57 5.96
N TYR A 223 36.35 -5.83 4.80
CA TYR A 223 35.82 -5.38 3.52
C TYR A 223 34.82 -6.41 3.00
N LEU A 224 33.56 -6.01 2.85
CA LEU A 224 32.60 -6.75 2.04
C LEU A 224 32.47 -6.00 0.72
N LEU A 225 33.13 -6.52 -0.31
CA LEU A 225 32.91 -6.10 -1.69
C LEU A 225 31.56 -6.68 -2.13
N PHE A 226 30.60 -5.80 -2.42
CA PHE A 226 29.45 -6.17 -3.22
C PHE A 226 29.90 -6.11 -4.69
N GLU A 227 30.09 -7.26 -5.32
CA GLU A 227 30.03 -7.39 -6.79
C GLU A 227 28.58 -7.40 -7.26
#